data_AF-A0A1A6BIP6-F1
#
_entry.id   AF-A0A1A6BIP6-F1
#
_cell.length_a   1.000
_cell.length_b   1.000
_cell.length_c   1.000
_cell.angle_alpha   90.00
_cell.angle_beta   90.00
_cell.angle_gamma   90.00
#
_symmetry.space_group_name_H-M   'P 1'
#
loop_
_entity.id
_entity.type
_entity.pdbx_description
1 polymer ?
#
loop_
_entity_poly.entity_id
_entity_poly.type
_entity_poly.pdbx_seq_one_letter_code
_entity_poly.pdbx_strand_id
1 'polypeptide(L)'
;MLDFSNAPGAAEYREQLERAHTEARRRYRDHLTTVFDLHGIPEPDVLADVALDALTAWRYIDTGEPCRCGCHPRLPETDLHDYGFACTCARTPEDRRRAWDQWREDIKTFWKSPEGQQITANEQAAETDLQTWLATQPGVTVGSHGGLAPEQWRGDVDGHSFYFRERHGDWRIELDLRPSGRFARTIAGTDSHGTIQYGQTELDEGDIIAHGTTDDDGYGTTLAERAQFIIDTIRTHLARQACTLHHNDLSSIEALLGTQITRCPACGTRLRG
;
A
#
# COMPACT_ATOMS: atom_id res chain seq x y z
N MET A 1 19.78 -13.52 -11.02
CA MET A 1 19.32 -13.89 -9.67
C MET A 1 20.41 -13.47 -8.70
N LEU A 2 20.18 -12.44 -7.88
CA LEU A 2 21.19 -11.99 -6.91
C LEU A 2 20.97 -12.72 -5.58
N ASP A 3 22.07 -13.24 -5.05
CA ASP A 3 22.19 -13.93 -3.77
C ASP A 3 22.13 -12.90 -2.63
N PHE A 4 21.16 -13.08 -1.72
CA PHE A 4 20.94 -12.22 -0.55
C PHE A 4 21.43 -12.88 0.75
N SER A 5 22.43 -13.75 0.67
CA SER A 5 22.98 -14.43 1.84
C SER A 5 23.55 -13.52 2.93
N ASN A 6 23.72 -12.21 2.68
CA ASN A 6 24.48 -11.29 3.55
C ASN A 6 23.73 -10.05 4.09
N ALA A 7 22.40 -9.93 3.98
CA ALA A 7 21.68 -8.82 4.62
C ALA A 7 21.48 -9.09 6.14
N PRO A 8 21.66 -8.09 7.04
CA PRO A 8 21.34 -8.25 8.46
C PRO A 8 19.88 -8.69 8.63
N GLY A 9 19.64 -9.81 9.33
CA GLY A 9 18.30 -10.39 9.52
C GLY A 9 17.83 -11.37 8.42
N ALA A 10 18.55 -11.52 7.29
CA ALA A 10 18.17 -12.47 6.24
C ALA A 10 18.33 -13.94 6.66
N ALA A 11 19.29 -14.24 7.53
CA ALA A 11 19.43 -15.58 8.12
C ALA A 11 18.26 -15.90 9.08
N GLU A 12 17.93 -14.97 9.98
CA GLU A 12 16.82 -15.11 10.93
C GLU A 12 15.47 -15.22 10.22
N TYR A 13 15.26 -14.43 9.17
CA TYR A 13 14.05 -14.49 8.34
C TYR A 13 13.93 -15.83 7.60
N ARG A 14 15.04 -16.35 7.02
CA ARG A 14 15.05 -17.69 6.38
C ARG A 14 14.71 -18.78 7.40
N GLU A 15 15.32 -18.73 8.57
CA GLU A 15 15.05 -19.70 9.63
C GLU A 15 13.60 -19.61 10.14
N GLN A 16 13.05 -18.39 10.24
CA GLN A 16 11.64 -18.20 10.61
C GLN A 16 10.69 -18.75 9.55
N LEU A 17 10.96 -18.51 8.26
CA LEU A 17 10.18 -19.06 7.16
C LEU A 17 10.24 -20.59 7.11
N GLU A 18 11.43 -21.17 7.23
CA GLU A 18 11.61 -22.63 7.26
C GLU A 18 10.85 -23.26 8.42
N ARG A 19 10.97 -22.68 9.63
CA ARG A 19 10.19 -23.12 10.81
C ARG A 19 8.68 -23.02 10.56
N ALA A 20 8.20 -21.92 10.00
CA ALA A 20 6.79 -21.73 9.69
C ALA A 20 6.29 -22.76 8.66
N HIS A 21 7.09 -23.05 7.62
CA HIS A 21 6.76 -24.06 6.60
C HIS A 21 6.71 -25.46 7.20
N THR A 22 7.72 -25.86 7.99
CA THR A 22 7.74 -27.18 8.64
C THR A 22 6.56 -27.35 9.58
N GLU A 23 6.25 -26.34 10.38
CA GLU A 23 5.11 -26.38 11.31
C GLU A 23 3.77 -26.42 10.58
N ALA A 24 3.60 -25.61 9.53
CA ALA A 24 2.38 -25.64 8.71
C ALA A 24 2.19 -27.00 8.04
N ARG A 25 3.26 -27.57 7.45
CA ARG A 25 3.23 -28.88 6.81
C ARG A 25 2.80 -29.97 7.80
N ARG A 26 3.42 -29.99 8.99
CA ARG A 26 3.09 -30.94 10.05
C ARG A 26 1.60 -30.89 10.41
N ARG A 27 1.07 -29.68 10.67
CA ARG A 27 -0.34 -29.50 11.05
C ARG A 27 -1.31 -29.94 9.94
N TYR A 28 -1.03 -29.60 8.69
CA TYR A 28 -1.89 -30.01 7.57
C TYR A 28 -1.82 -31.52 7.32
N ARG A 29 -0.63 -32.13 7.44
CA ARG A 29 -0.47 -33.58 7.35
C ARG A 29 -1.30 -34.28 8.42
N ASP A 30 -1.15 -33.90 9.69
CA ASP A 30 -1.89 -34.49 10.82
C ASP A 30 -3.41 -34.36 10.62
N HIS A 31 -3.87 -33.20 10.13
CA HIS A 31 -5.27 -32.97 9.79
C HIS A 31 -5.75 -33.91 8.67
N LEU A 32 -5.03 -33.99 7.55
CA LEU A 32 -5.39 -34.84 6.42
C LEU A 32 -5.38 -36.32 6.79
N THR A 33 -4.39 -36.78 7.55
CA THR A 33 -4.33 -38.16 8.06
C THR A 33 -5.57 -38.48 8.89
N THR A 34 -5.98 -37.57 9.79
CA THR A 34 -7.20 -37.75 10.58
C THR A 34 -8.44 -37.85 9.70
N VAL A 35 -8.56 -36.98 8.68
CA VAL A 35 -9.69 -37.00 7.75
C VAL A 35 -9.73 -38.30 6.93
N PHE A 36 -8.59 -38.75 6.41
CA PHE A 36 -8.52 -39.97 5.60
C PHE A 36 -8.79 -41.23 6.43
N ASP A 37 -8.33 -41.28 7.68
CA ASP A 37 -8.65 -42.37 8.61
C ASP A 37 -10.16 -42.46 8.89
N LEU A 38 -10.81 -41.32 9.13
CA LEU A 38 -12.26 -41.25 9.32
C LEU A 38 -13.06 -41.77 8.11
N HIS A 39 -12.50 -41.67 6.90
CA HIS A 39 -13.09 -42.19 5.67
C HIS A 39 -12.69 -43.64 5.36
N GLY A 40 -11.95 -44.31 6.26
CA GLY A 40 -11.55 -45.70 6.11
C GLY A 40 -10.53 -45.93 4.99
N ILE A 41 -9.74 -44.91 4.65
CA ILE A 41 -8.71 -45.01 3.63
C ILE A 41 -7.51 -45.79 4.18
N PRO A 42 -7.04 -46.85 3.47
CA PRO A 42 -5.80 -47.52 3.84
C PRO A 42 -4.60 -46.57 3.74
N GLU A 43 -3.68 -46.63 4.70
CA GLU A 43 -2.47 -45.78 4.76
C GLU A 43 -2.76 -44.27 4.71
N PRO A 44 -3.56 -43.75 5.67
CA PRO A 44 -4.03 -42.36 5.64
C PRO A 44 -2.89 -41.33 5.78
N ASP A 45 -1.77 -41.71 6.38
CA ASP A 45 -0.57 -40.87 6.49
C ASP A 45 0.17 -40.74 5.15
N VAL A 46 0.27 -41.83 4.39
CA VAL A 46 0.87 -41.82 3.05
C VAL A 46 0.04 -40.98 2.09
N LEU A 47 -1.30 -41.14 2.11
CA LEU A 47 -2.16 -40.31 1.27
C LEU A 47 -2.13 -38.83 1.68
N ALA A 48 -2.01 -38.53 2.98
CA ALA A 48 -1.85 -37.16 3.48
C ALA A 48 -0.57 -36.50 2.93
N ASP A 49 0.55 -37.21 2.91
CA ASP A 49 1.79 -36.71 2.32
C ASP A 49 1.66 -36.45 0.82
N VAL A 50 1.07 -37.40 0.07
CA VAL A 50 0.86 -37.27 -1.38
C VAL A 50 -0.07 -36.09 -1.70
N ALA A 51 -1.19 -35.96 -1.00
CA ALA A 51 -2.15 -34.88 -1.21
C ALA A 51 -1.53 -33.52 -0.88
N LEU A 52 -0.78 -33.43 0.21
CA LEU A 52 -0.12 -32.20 0.62
C LEU A 52 0.96 -31.79 -0.38
N ASP A 53 1.75 -32.74 -0.88
CA ASP A 53 2.76 -32.49 -1.92
C ASP A 53 2.12 -32.06 -3.24
N ALA A 54 1.05 -32.72 -3.68
CA ALA A 54 0.32 -32.35 -4.89
C ALA A 54 -0.23 -30.92 -4.85
N LEU A 55 -0.63 -30.44 -3.67
CA LEU A 55 -1.20 -29.11 -3.50
C LEU A 55 -0.16 -28.01 -3.24
N THR A 56 0.98 -28.33 -2.61
CA THR A 56 1.91 -27.33 -2.07
C THR A 56 3.32 -27.39 -2.65
N ALA A 57 3.77 -28.53 -3.18
CA ALA A 57 5.15 -28.74 -3.64
C ALA A 57 5.32 -28.45 -5.14
N TRP A 58 4.74 -27.35 -5.62
CA TRP A 58 4.85 -26.93 -7.02
C TRP A 58 6.31 -26.61 -7.38
N ARG A 59 6.71 -26.97 -8.59
CA ARG A 59 8.07 -26.73 -9.11
C ARG A 59 8.02 -26.10 -10.49
N TYR A 60 9.02 -25.29 -10.79
CA TYR A 60 9.24 -24.78 -12.13
C TYR A 60 9.57 -25.93 -13.08
N ILE A 61 8.83 -26.08 -14.18
CA ILE A 61 9.03 -27.21 -15.10
C ILE A 61 10.39 -27.19 -15.82
N ASP A 62 11.05 -26.03 -15.91
CA ASP A 62 12.34 -25.85 -16.57
C ASP A 62 13.53 -26.05 -15.63
N THR A 63 13.41 -25.65 -14.34
CA THR A 63 14.53 -25.74 -13.38
C THR A 63 14.36 -26.82 -12.32
N GLY A 64 13.14 -27.32 -12.11
CA GLY A 64 12.80 -28.21 -10.99
C GLY A 64 12.85 -27.52 -9.61
N GLU A 65 13.18 -26.23 -9.55
CA GLU A 65 13.22 -25.47 -8.31
C GLU A 65 11.81 -25.29 -7.74
N PRO A 66 11.66 -25.20 -6.41
CA PRO A 66 10.37 -24.89 -5.78
C PRO A 66 9.77 -23.59 -6.32
N CYS A 67 8.48 -23.64 -6.64
CA CYS A 67 7.70 -22.46 -7.00
C CYS A 67 7.70 -21.47 -5.83
N ARG A 68 7.98 -20.20 -6.13
CA ARG A 68 8.02 -19.12 -5.14
C ARG A 68 6.76 -18.24 -5.17
N CYS A 69 5.81 -18.56 -6.03
CA CYS A 69 4.56 -17.82 -6.16
C CYS A 69 3.64 -18.13 -4.99
N GLY A 70 2.98 -17.11 -4.45
CA GLY A 70 1.92 -17.26 -3.45
C GLY A 70 0.56 -17.68 -4.05
N CYS A 71 0.52 -18.18 -5.29
CA CYS A 71 -0.70 -18.50 -6.02
C CYS A 71 -1.33 -19.85 -5.63
N HIS A 72 -0.71 -20.58 -4.69
CA HIS A 72 -1.15 -21.86 -4.16
C HIS A 72 -1.08 -21.76 -2.61
N PRO A 73 -1.93 -22.38 -1.78
CA PRO A 73 -3.26 -22.96 -1.96
C PRO A 73 -4.30 -22.20 -1.11
N ARG A 74 -5.19 -21.49 -1.79
CA ARG A 74 -6.58 -21.22 -1.37
C ARG A 74 -7.42 -21.51 -2.61
N LEU A 75 -8.54 -22.23 -2.48
CA LEU A 75 -9.50 -22.29 -3.59
C LEU A 75 -9.98 -20.86 -3.83
N PRO A 76 -9.72 -20.28 -5.01
CA PRO A 76 -10.05 -18.88 -5.22
C PRO A 76 -11.57 -18.71 -5.36
N GLU A 77 -12.06 -17.54 -4.98
CA GLU A 77 -13.46 -17.14 -5.16
C GLU A 77 -13.73 -16.64 -6.59
N THR A 78 -12.68 -16.55 -7.41
CA THR A 78 -12.70 -16.09 -8.80
C THR A 78 -11.86 -17.01 -9.68
N ASP A 79 -12.02 -16.91 -10.99
CA ASP A 79 -11.22 -17.62 -12.00
C ASP A 79 -9.82 -16.99 -12.22
N LEU A 80 -9.40 -16.08 -11.34
CA LEU A 80 -8.12 -15.39 -11.42
C LEU A 80 -6.96 -16.40 -11.40
N HIS A 81 -6.03 -16.24 -12.35
CA HIS A 81 -4.90 -17.14 -12.57
C HIS A 81 -5.27 -18.62 -12.80
N ASP A 82 -6.48 -18.89 -13.32
CA ASP A 82 -6.95 -20.25 -13.61
C ASP A 82 -6.75 -21.18 -12.40
N TYR A 83 -7.18 -20.75 -11.22
CA TYR A 83 -7.05 -21.52 -9.98
C TYR A 83 -5.60 -21.90 -9.60
N GLY A 84 -4.62 -21.15 -10.12
CA GLY A 84 -3.20 -21.43 -9.96
C GLY A 84 -2.61 -22.35 -11.03
N PHE A 85 -3.41 -22.94 -11.92
CA PHE A 85 -2.93 -23.77 -13.03
C PHE A 85 -2.28 -22.95 -14.15
N ALA A 86 -2.63 -21.67 -14.27
CA ALA A 86 -1.92 -20.74 -15.14
C ALA A 86 -0.64 -20.15 -14.51
N CYS A 87 -0.17 -20.68 -13.37
CA CYS A 87 1.04 -20.18 -12.71
C CYS A 87 2.27 -20.31 -13.61
N THR A 88 3.19 -19.35 -13.48
CA THR A 88 4.41 -19.30 -14.29
C THR A 88 5.29 -20.54 -14.13
N CYS A 89 5.22 -21.23 -12.99
CA CYS A 89 5.98 -22.45 -12.72
C CYS A 89 5.55 -23.63 -13.61
N ALA A 90 4.28 -23.66 -14.04
CA ALA A 90 3.73 -24.71 -14.91
C ALA A 90 3.96 -24.45 -16.41
N ARG A 91 4.61 -23.33 -16.78
CA ARG A 91 4.79 -22.90 -18.17
C ARG A 91 6.23 -23.01 -18.63
N THR A 92 6.42 -23.36 -19.90
CA THR A 92 7.74 -23.31 -20.55
C THR A 92 8.21 -21.87 -20.65
N PRO A 93 9.52 -21.60 -20.75
CA PRO A 93 10.02 -20.25 -21.01
C PRO A 93 9.36 -19.60 -22.24
N GLU A 94 9.10 -20.36 -23.31
CA GLU A 94 8.41 -19.91 -24.52
C GLU A 94 6.96 -19.50 -24.24
N ASP A 95 6.22 -20.31 -23.48
CA ASP A 95 4.83 -20.03 -23.13
C ASP A 95 4.69 -18.85 -22.17
N ARG A 96 5.66 -18.68 -21.26
CA ARG A 96 5.74 -17.47 -20.41
C ARG A 96 5.89 -16.22 -21.26
N ARG A 97 6.81 -16.22 -22.24
CA ARG A 97 7.02 -15.09 -23.15
C ARG A 97 5.75 -14.79 -23.95
N ARG A 98 5.14 -15.82 -24.54
CA ARG A 98 3.90 -15.67 -25.32
C ARG A 98 2.75 -15.12 -24.49
N ALA A 99 2.53 -15.65 -23.28
CA ALA A 99 1.47 -15.18 -22.41
C ALA A 99 1.70 -13.74 -21.95
N TRP A 100 2.95 -13.36 -21.69
CA TRP A 100 3.31 -11.98 -21.39
C TRP A 100 3.05 -11.05 -22.57
N ASP A 101 3.43 -11.48 -23.79
CA ASP A 101 3.19 -10.71 -25.01
C ASP A 101 1.69 -10.53 -25.27
N GLN A 102 0.90 -11.59 -25.13
CA GLN A 102 -0.55 -11.54 -25.25
C GLN A 102 -1.16 -10.57 -24.22
N TRP A 103 -0.80 -10.71 -22.95
CA TRP A 103 -1.27 -9.80 -21.90
C TRP A 103 -0.93 -8.33 -22.18
N ARG A 104 0.28 -8.05 -22.70
CA ARG A 104 0.66 -6.69 -23.10
C ARG A 104 -0.20 -6.15 -24.24
N GLU A 105 -0.51 -6.97 -25.25
CA GLU A 105 -1.39 -6.56 -26.35
C GLU A 105 -2.85 -6.41 -25.92
N ASP A 106 -3.33 -7.28 -25.02
CA ASP A 106 -4.67 -7.18 -24.44
C ASP A 106 -4.83 -5.88 -23.64
N ILE A 107 -3.84 -5.52 -22.82
CA ILE A 107 -3.82 -4.24 -22.10
C ILE A 107 -3.80 -3.05 -23.05
N LYS A 108 -2.96 -3.09 -24.08
CA LYS A 108 -2.93 -2.01 -25.09
C LYS A 108 -4.28 -1.88 -25.81
N THR A 109 -4.93 -3.00 -26.11
CA THR A 109 -6.23 -3.03 -26.76
C THR A 109 -7.31 -2.48 -25.83
N PHE A 110 -7.30 -2.89 -24.56
CA PHE A 110 -8.19 -2.36 -23.53
C PHE A 110 -8.06 -0.85 -23.38
N TRP A 111 -6.85 -0.30 -23.24
CA TRP A 111 -6.68 1.15 -23.11
C TRP A 111 -7.02 1.94 -24.39
N LYS A 112 -7.10 1.27 -25.54
CA LYS A 112 -7.63 1.85 -26.80
C LYS A 112 -9.15 1.69 -26.97
N SER A 113 -9.79 0.84 -26.17
CA SER A 113 -11.25 0.64 -26.19
C SER A 113 -11.98 1.89 -25.68
N PRO A 114 -13.27 2.08 -26.01
CA PRO A 114 -14.08 3.16 -25.45
C PRO A 114 -14.06 3.18 -23.91
N GLU A 115 -14.11 2.01 -23.28
CA GLU A 115 -14.07 1.87 -21.82
C GLU A 115 -12.73 2.38 -21.26
N GLY A 116 -11.61 1.96 -21.85
CA GLY A 116 -10.28 2.43 -21.45
C GLY A 116 -10.08 3.93 -21.69
N GLN A 117 -10.58 4.46 -22.81
CA GLN A 117 -10.54 5.89 -23.10
C GLN A 117 -11.41 6.71 -22.13
N GLN A 118 -12.55 6.18 -21.71
CA GLN A 118 -13.41 6.83 -20.72
C GLN A 118 -12.73 6.90 -19.35
N ILE A 119 -12.05 5.84 -18.93
CA ILE A 119 -11.26 5.85 -17.68
C ILE A 119 -10.18 6.93 -17.74
N THR A 120 -9.38 6.94 -18.81
CA THR A 120 -8.34 7.98 -19.01
C THR A 120 -8.92 9.39 -19.02
N ALA A 121 -10.06 9.59 -19.69
CA ALA A 121 -10.72 10.89 -19.74
C ALA A 121 -11.21 11.34 -18.34
N ASN A 122 -11.75 10.42 -17.55
CA ASN A 122 -12.17 10.68 -16.17
C ASN A 122 -10.98 11.03 -15.28
N GLU A 123 -9.88 10.29 -15.37
CA GLU A 123 -8.64 10.57 -14.63
C GLU A 123 -8.09 11.95 -14.99
N GLN A 124 -8.09 12.31 -16.28
CA GLN A 124 -7.58 13.60 -16.74
C GLN A 124 -8.50 14.77 -16.36
N ALA A 125 -9.81 14.56 -16.33
CA ALA A 125 -10.77 15.53 -15.81
C ALA A 125 -10.56 15.76 -14.31
N ALA A 126 -10.44 14.68 -13.52
CA ALA A 126 -10.16 14.77 -12.09
C ALA A 126 -8.84 15.48 -11.78
N GLU A 127 -7.79 15.22 -12.57
CA GLU A 127 -6.51 15.94 -12.45
C GLU A 127 -6.67 17.43 -12.78
N THR A 128 -7.43 17.77 -13.82
CA THR A 128 -7.67 19.17 -14.22
C THR A 128 -8.44 19.93 -13.12
N ASP A 129 -9.43 19.28 -12.52
CA ASP A 129 -10.18 19.84 -11.40
C ASP A 129 -9.28 20.06 -10.18
N LEU A 130 -8.42 19.09 -9.85
CA LEU A 130 -7.42 19.23 -8.79
C LEU A 130 -6.48 20.41 -9.04
N GLN A 131 -5.90 20.53 -10.24
CA GLN A 131 -4.97 21.60 -10.57
C GLN A 131 -5.64 22.98 -10.55
N THR A 132 -6.90 23.06 -11.01
CA THR A 132 -7.69 24.28 -10.94
C THR A 132 -7.93 24.70 -9.49
N TRP A 133 -8.26 23.75 -8.62
CA TRP A 133 -8.44 24.00 -7.20
C TRP A 133 -7.12 24.41 -6.52
N LEU A 134 -6.02 23.69 -6.78
CA LEU A 134 -4.69 23.99 -6.22
C LEU A 134 -4.19 25.40 -6.61
N ALA A 135 -4.48 25.87 -7.82
CA ALA A 135 -4.13 27.22 -8.25
C ALA A 135 -4.77 28.33 -7.40
N THR A 136 -5.84 28.02 -6.66
CA THR A 136 -6.49 28.95 -5.73
C THR A 136 -5.92 28.91 -4.31
N GLN A 137 -5.00 27.99 -4.02
CA GLN A 137 -4.46 27.74 -2.68
C GLN A 137 -3.08 28.41 -2.51
N PRO A 138 -2.99 29.58 -1.85
CA PRO A 138 -1.70 30.23 -1.62
C PRO A 138 -0.84 29.39 -0.67
N GLY A 139 0.48 29.35 -0.92
CA GLY A 139 1.42 28.64 -0.05
C GLY A 139 1.39 27.12 -0.16
N VAL A 140 0.66 26.54 -1.12
CA VAL A 140 0.53 25.10 -1.32
C VAL A 140 1.22 24.67 -2.62
N THR A 141 2.00 23.60 -2.56
CA THR A 141 2.50 22.88 -3.72
C THR A 141 2.26 21.38 -3.53
N VAL A 142 1.71 20.69 -4.52
CA VAL A 142 1.64 19.23 -4.55
C VAL A 142 2.65 18.74 -5.58
N GLY A 143 3.72 18.08 -5.12
CA GLY A 143 4.79 17.59 -5.98
C GLY A 143 4.47 16.23 -6.62
N SER A 144 3.73 15.38 -5.90
CA SER A 144 3.27 14.10 -6.43
C SER A 144 2.04 13.61 -5.66
N HIS A 145 1.11 12.97 -6.36
CA HIS A 145 0.01 12.23 -5.75
C HIS A 145 -0.30 10.95 -6.55
N GLY A 146 -1.01 10.02 -5.93
CA GLY A 146 -1.52 8.81 -6.57
C GLY A 146 -1.16 7.52 -5.83
N GLY A 147 -1.27 6.41 -6.54
CA GLY A 147 -1.19 5.06 -5.98
C GLY A 147 -2.58 4.50 -5.69
N LEU A 148 -2.81 3.24 -6.08
CA LEU A 148 -4.10 2.57 -5.91
C LEU A 148 -4.30 2.04 -4.48
N ALA A 149 -3.26 1.43 -3.91
CA ALA A 149 -3.20 1.00 -2.51
C ALA A 149 -1.73 0.65 -2.20
N PRO A 150 -0.97 1.51 -1.51
CA PRO A 150 -1.42 2.73 -0.81
C PRO A 150 -1.61 3.95 -1.73
N GLU A 151 -2.61 4.79 -1.42
CA GLU A 151 -2.72 6.18 -1.90
C GLU A 151 -1.69 7.05 -1.16
N GLN A 152 -0.98 7.91 -1.88
CA GLN A 152 0.13 8.72 -1.35
C GLN A 152 0.15 10.12 -1.94
N TRP A 153 0.45 11.12 -1.11
CA TRP A 153 0.62 12.51 -1.54
C TRP A 153 1.86 13.12 -0.91
N ARG A 154 2.56 13.96 -1.67
CA ARG A 154 3.75 14.71 -1.23
C ARG A 154 3.70 16.13 -1.75
N GLY A 155 4.20 17.06 -0.95
CA GLY A 155 4.26 18.46 -1.32
C GLY A 155 4.68 19.36 -0.16
N ASP A 156 4.30 20.62 -0.25
CA ASP A 156 4.60 21.66 0.73
C ASP A 156 3.33 22.46 1.04
N VAL A 157 3.11 22.80 2.30
CA VAL A 157 2.02 23.67 2.78
C VAL A 157 2.62 24.72 3.71
N ASP A 158 2.50 25.99 3.33
CA ASP A 158 2.92 27.15 4.11
C ASP A 158 4.39 27.09 4.58
N GLY A 159 5.25 26.48 3.76
CA GLY A 159 6.70 26.32 4.02
C GLY A 159 7.09 25.01 4.70
N HIS A 160 6.13 24.11 4.96
CA HIS A 160 6.35 22.81 5.57
C HIS A 160 6.13 21.68 4.56
N SER A 161 7.14 20.83 4.38
CA SER A 161 7.00 19.64 3.53
C SER A 161 6.09 18.62 4.20
N PHE A 162 5.25 17.92 3.42
CA PHE A 162 4.32 16.93 3.95
C PHE A 162 4.34 15.62 3.16
N TYR A 163 3.98 14.55 3.86
CA TYR A 163 3.67 13.24 3.28
C TYR A 163 2.36 12.72 3.85
N PHE A 164 1.40 12.44 2.97
CA PHE A 164 0.19 11.72 3.31
C PHE A 164 0.27 10.30 2.74
N ARG A 165 -0.26 9.35 3.51
CA ARG A 165 -0.39 7.96 3.08
C ARG A 165 -1.67 7.35 3.64
N GLU A 166 -2.52 6.84 2.76
CA GLU A 166 -3.60 5.92 3.09
C GLU A 166 -3.16 4.49 2.76
N ARG A 167 -3.45 3.56 3.66
CA ARG A 167 -3.31 2.14 3.40
C ARG A 167 -4.33 1.35 4.22
N HIS A 168 -5.16 0.58 3.52
CA HIS A 168 -6.13 -0.34 4.11
C HIS A 168 -7.20 0.35 4.96
N GLY A 169 -7.61 1.56 4.57
CA GLY A 169 -8.62 2.35 5.30
C GLY A 169 -8.03 3.24 6.38
N ASP A 170 -6.76 3.10 6.73
CA ASP A 170 -6.05 3.96 7.68
C ASP A 170 -5.20 4.99 6.94
N TRP A 171 -5.22 6.24 7.38
CA TRP A 171 -4.36 7.30 6.84
C TRP A 171 -3.50 7.98 7.90
N ARG A 172 -2.39 8.57 7.47
CA ARG A 172 -1.54 9.43 8.30
C ARG A 172 -0.97 10.59 7.50
N ILE A 173 -0.66 11.68 8.20
CA ILE A 173 0.06 12.85 7.66
C ILE A 173 1.32 13.08 8.49
N GLU A 174 2.45 13.15 7.80
CA GLU A 174 3.75 13.53 8.32
C GLU A 174 4.11 14.93 7.81
N LEU A 175 4.76 15.74 8.65
CA LEU A 175 5.19 17.10 8.35
C LEU A 175 6.69 17.27 8.60
N ASP A 176 7.33 18.22 7.92
CA ASP A 176 8.77 18.53 8.03
C ASP A 176 9.65 17.32 7.73
N LEU A 177 9.42 16.76 6.53
CA LEU A 177 10.13 15.60 6.02
C LEU A 177 11.64 15.85 5.96
N ARG A 178 12.39 14.93 6.55
CA ARG A 178 13.85 14.94 6.64
C ARG A 178 14.42 13.56 6.28
N PRO A 179 15.62 13.50 5.67
CA PRO A 179 16.28 12.23 5.39
C PRO A 179 16.43 11.40 6.66
N SER A 180 15.96 10.16 6.62
CA SER A 180 15.92 9.29 7.80
C SER A 180 17.21 8.53 8.05
N GLY A 181 18.16 8.52 7.11
CA GLY A 181 19.28 7.59 7.07
C GLY A 181 18.87 6.14 6.72
N ARG A 182 17.57 5.86 6.50
CA ARG A 182 17.07 4.56 6.07
C ARG A 182 16.95 4.54 4.56
N PHE A 183 17.36 3.44 3.93
CA PHE A 183 17.34 3.30 2.48
C PHE A 183 16.37 2.20 2.07
N ALA A 184 15.48 2.52 1.14
CA ALA A 184 14.65 1.53 0.47
C ALA A 184 15.23 1.17 -0.89
N ARG A 185 15.07 -0.11 -1.27
CA ARG A 185 15.40 -0.58 -2.61
C ARG A 185 14.37 -0.07 -3.59
N THR A 186 14.80 0.67 -4.59
CA THR A 186 13.94 1.21 -5.65
C THR A 186 14.32 0.59 -6.99
N ILE A 187 13.38 0.55 -7.94
CA ILE A 187 13.69 0.14 -9.30
C ILE A 187 14.36 1.33 -9.98
N ALA A 188 15.66 1.21 -10.27
CA ALA A 188 16.43 2.25 -10.95
C ALA A 188 16.18 2.24 -12.47
N GLY A 189 15.67 1.15 -13.01
CA GLY A 189 15.32 0.99 -14.41
C GLY A 189 15.37 -0.46 -14.85
N THR A 190 15.37 -0.66 -16.16
CA THR A 190 15.50 -1.97 -16.78
C THR A 190 16.62 -1.88 -17.81
N ASP A 191 17.55 -2.86 -17.80
CA ASP A 191 18.62 -2.88 -18.79
C ASP A 191 18.14 -3.33 -20.19
N SER A 192 19.05 -3.30 -21.16
CA SER A 192 18.79 -3.71 -22.55
C SER A 192 18.34 -5.18 -22.71
N HIS A 193 18.48 -5.99 -21.66
CA HIS A 193 18.06 -7.39 -21.62
C HIS A 193 16.75 -7.59 -20.84
N GLY A 194 16.09 -6.52 -20.39
CA GLY A 194 14.86 -6.63 -19.63
C GLY A 194 15.07 -6.92 -18.14
N THR A 195 16.32 -6.89 -17.65
CA THR A 195 16.61 -7.15 -16.23
C THR A 195 16.37 -5.88 -15.42
N ILE A 196 15.54 -5.99 -14.39
CA ILE A 196 15.27 -4.90 -13.45
C ILE A 196 16.56 -4.57 -12.69
N GLN A 197 17.04 -3.35 -12.85
CA GLN A 197 18.11 -2.77 -12.07
C GLN A 197 17.53 -2.08 -10.85
N TYR A 198 18.19 -2.28 -9.71
CA TYR A 198 17.73 -1.75 -8.44
C TYR A 198 18.73 -0.75 -7.90
N GLY A 199 18.21 0.38 -7.42
CA GLY A 199 18.95 1.39 -6.69
C GLY A 199 18.58 1.39 -5.22
N GLN A 200 19.18 2.32 -4.48
CA GLN A 200 18.76 2.68 -3.14
C GLN A 200 18.33 4.14 -3.15
N THR A 201 17.18 4.39 -2.52
CA THR A 201 16.67 5.74 -2.29
C THR A 201 16.53 5.91 -0.79
N GLU A 202 17.10 6.99 -0.26
CA GLU A 202 16.90 7.36 1.14
C GLU A 202 15.42 7.69 1.36
N LEU A 203 14.87 7.20 2.47
CA LEU A 203 13.51 7.49 2.88
C LEU A 203 13.50 8.79 3.66
N ASP A 204 12.52 9.64 3.37
CA ASP A 204 12.22 10.78 4.21
C ASP A 204 11.16 10.42 5.26
N GLU A 205 11.31 10.97 6.46
CA GLU A 205 10.37 10.86 7.56
C GLU A 205 10.08 12.23 8.15
N GLY A 206 8.82 12.47 8.50
CA GLY A 206 8.40 13.67 9.21
C GLY A 206 7.83 13.36 10.58
N ASP A 207 7.41 14.41 11.27
CA ASP A 207 6.66 14.30 12.50
C ASP A 207 5.19 14.00 12.16
N ILE A 208 4.62 12.94 12.74
CA ILE A 208 3.22 12.58 12.50
C ILE A 208 2.33 13.61 13.19
N ILE A 209 1.60 14.40 12.41
CA ILE A 209 0.73 15.46 12.92
C ILE A 209 -0.73 15.02 13.07
N ALA A 210 -1.13 14.01 12.31
CA ALA A 210 -2.49 13.47 12.29
C ALA A 210 -2.52 12.05 11.72
N HIS A 211 -3.49 11.26 12.17
CA HIS A 211 -3.84 9.96 11.62
C HIS A 211 -5.33 9.71 11.85
N GLY A 212 -5.91 8.82 11.06
CA GLY A 212 -7.35 8.52 11.13
C GLY A 212 -7.75 7.45 10.13
N THR A 213 -9.03 7.44 9.79
CA THR A 213 -9.61 6.45 8.87
C THR A 213 -10.27 7.12 7.68
N THR A 214 -10.47 6.38 6.60
CA THR A 214 -11.18 6.89 5.42
C THR A 214 -12.65 7.22 5.68
N ASP A 215 -13.17 6.82 6.85
CA ASP A 215 -14.52 7.14 7.32
C ASP A 215 -14.60 8.52 8.02
N ASP A 216 -13.47 9.21 8.18
CA ASP A 216 -13.43 10.52 8.84
C ASP A 216 -14.21 11.58 8.04
N ASP A 217 -14.93 12.43 8.77
CA ASP A 217 -15.68 13.54 8.19
C ASP A 217 -14.78 14.43 7.34
N GLY A 218 -15.18 14.62 6.08
CA GLY A 218 -14.44 15.46 5.13
C GLY A 218 -13.25 14.78 4.47
N TYR A 219 -13.01 13.47 4.68
CA TYR A 219 -11.92 12.73 4.01
C TYR A 219 -11.93 12.91 2.48
N GLY A 220 -13.13 12.97 1.89
CA GLY A 220 -13.33 13.26 0.47
C GLY A 220 -13.37 12.02 -0.42
N THR A 221 -14.01 12.17 -1.58
CA THR A 221 -14.16 11.13 -2.60
C THR A 221 -13.51 11.51 -3.93
N THR A 222 -13.27 12.80 -4.16
CA THR A 222 -12.53 13.33 -5.32
C THR A 222 -11.11 13.73 -4.93
N LEU A 223 -10.22 13.87 -5.92
CA LEU A 223 -8.85 14.34 -5.70
C LEU A 223 -8.82 15.74 -5.06
N ALA A 224 -9.70 16.65 -5.48
CA ALA A 224 -9.76 18.00 -4.92
C ALA A 224 -10.24 18.01 -3.46
N GLU A 225 -11.26 17.21 -3.14
CA GLU A 225 -11.73 17.04 -1.75
C GLU A 225 -10.63 16.42 -0.87
N ARG A 226 -9.91 15.41 -1.39
CA ARG A 226 -8.77 14.79 -0.69
C ARG A 226 -7.66 15.81 -0.43
N ALA A 227 -7.28 16.59 -1.44
CA ALA A 227 -6.27 17.63 -1.30
C ALA A 227 -6.70 18.67 -0.26
N GLN A 228 -7.96 19.11 -0.32
CA GLN A 228 -8.54 20.01 0.67
C GLN A 228 -8.44 19.44 2.08
N PHE A 229 -8.86 18.19 2.29
CA PHE A 229 -8.76 17.50 3.58
C PHE A 229 -7.34 17.52 4.15
N ILE A 230 -6.35 17.14 3.34
CA ILE A 230 -4.94 17.10 3.73
C ILE A 230 -4.45 18.50 4.11
N ILE A 231 -4.69 19.49 3.25
CA ILE A 231 -4.22 20.87 3.42
C ILE A 231 -4.88 21.53 4.62
N ASP A 232 -6.19 21.37 4.80
CA ASP A 232 -6.93 21.93 5.95
C ASP A 232 -6.46 21.30 7.26
N THR A 233 -6.15 20.00 7.26
CA THR A 233 -5.58 19.30 8.42
C THR A 233 -4.21 19.88 8.79
N ILE A 234 -3.33 20.10 7.81
CA ILE A 234 -2.00 20.70 8.03
C ILE A 234 -2.13 22.13 8.53
N ARG A 235 -2.90 22.98 7.85
CA ARG A 235 -3.10 24.38 8.26
C ARG A 235 -3.69 24.51 9.65
N THR A 236 -4.65 23.65 9.99
CA THR A 236 -5.21 23.60 11.34
C THR A 236 -4.14 23.24 12.38
N HIS A 237 -3.28 22.26 12.07
CA HIS A 237 -2.17 21.90 12.95
C HIS A 237 -1.20 23.08 13.15
N LEU A 238 -0.75 23.71 12.07
CA LEU A 238 0.17 24.85 12.12
C LEU A 238 -0.43 26.04 12.88
N ALA A 239 -1.70 26.37 12.63
CA ALA A 239 -2.40 27.42 13.35
C ALA A 239 -2.49 27.14 14.86
N ARG A 240 -2.66 25.87 15.26
CA ARG A 240 -2.67 25.48 16.68
C ARG A 240 -1.29 25.63 17.32
N GLN A 241 -0.22 25.25 16.61
CA GLN A 241 1.14 25.41 17.11
C GLN A 241 1.55 26.88 17.28
N ALA A 242 1.20 27.76 16.34
CA ALA A 242 1.56 29.17 16.39
C ALA A 242 0.67 30.02 17.32
N CYS A 243 -0.49 29.51 17.71
CA CYS A 243 -1.47 30.30 18.46
C CYS A 243 -1.00 30.56 19.89
N THR A 244 -0.80 31.83 20.25
CA THR A 244 -0.59 32.25 21.65
C THR A 244 -1.89 32.64 22.35
N LEU A 245 -2.96 32.90 21.58
CA LEU A 245 -4.24 33.39 22.12
C LEU A 245 -4.89 32.42 23.11
N HIS A 246 -4.76 31.11 22.91
CA HIS A 246 -5.34 30.12 23.81
C HIS A 246 -4.61 30.01 25.16
N HIS A 247 -3.48 30.71 25.32
CA HIS A 247 -2.77 30.89 26.59
C HIS A 247 -3.04 32.25 27.25
N ASN A 248 -3.73 33.16 26.57
CA ASN A 248 -4.08 34.47 27.10
C ASN A 248 -5.40 34.43 27.87
N ASP A 249 -5.64 35.44 28.70
CA ASP A 249 -6.92 35.64 29.38
C ASP A 249 -8.00 36.04 28.34
N LEU A 250 -9.02 35.19 28.20
CA LEU A 250 -10.12 35.36 27.23
C LEU A 250 -11.38 35.98 27.85
N SER A 251 -11.35 36.32 29.15
CA SER A 251 -12.51 36.82 29.89
C SER A 251 -13.14 38.09 29.29
N SER A 252 -12.33 38.95 28.65
CA SER A 252 -12.84 40.13 27.93
C SER A 252 -13.65 39.78 26.67
N ILE A 253 -13.33 38.67 25.99
CA ILE A 253 -14.07 38.20 24.81
C ILE A 253 -15.32 37.45 25.25
N GLU A 254 -15.23 36.65 26.32
CA GLU A 254 -16.40 35.99 26.94
C GLU A 254 -17.45 37.00 27.42
N ALA A 255 -17.00 38.10 28.04
CA ALA A 255 -17.88 39.19 28.47
C ALA A 255 -18.59 39.87 27.28
N LEU A 256 -17.93 40.00 26.13
CA LEU A 256 -18.53 40.56 24.91
C LEU A 256 -19.51 39.59 24.23
N LEU A 257 -19.22 38.30 24.23
CA LEU A 257 -20.05 37.27 23.60
C LEU A 257 -21.19 36.77 24.51
N GLY A 258 -21.12 37.04 25.81
CA GLY A 258 -22.10 36.56 26.79
C GLY A 258 -22.10 35.04 26.99
N THR A 259 -21.07 34.34 26.52
CA THR A 259 -20.93 32.88 26.64
C THR A 259 -19.47 32.51 26.88
N GLN A 260 -19.27 31.42 27.61
CA GLN A 260 -17.95 30.85 27.84
C GLN A 260 -17.38 30.31 26.51
N ILE A 261 -16.11 30.60 26.24
CA ILE A 261 -15.43 30.16 25.03
C ILE A 261 -14.80 28.80 25.33
N THR A 262 -15.33 27.74 24.73
CA THR A 262 -14.84 26.37 24.94
C THR A 262 -13.76 25.94 23.92
N ARG A 263 -13.59 26.73 22.86
CA ARG A 263 -12.57 26.55 21.82
C ARG A 263 -11.95 27.89 21.46
N CYS A 264 -10.64 27.94 21.32
CA CYS A 264 -9.94 29.13 20.88
C CYS A 264 -10.48 29.59 19.51
N PRO A 265 -10.95 30.85 19.37
CA PRO A 265 -11.51 31.34 18.12
C PRO A 265 -10.46 31.47 17.01
N ALA A 266 -9.18 31.54 17.35
CA ALA A 266 -8.09 31.66 16.39
C ALA A 266 -7.58 30.32 15.84
N CYS A 267 -7.59 29.24 16.64
CA CYS A 267 -6.98 27.96 16.24
C CYS A 267 -7.85 26.71 16.51
N GLY A 268 -9.03 26.88 17.10
CA GLY A 268 -9.96 25.79 17.39
C GLY A 268 -9.52 24.82 18.49
N THR A 269 -8.36 25.04 19.13
CA THR A 269 -7.90 24.28 20.30
C THR A 269 -8.95 24.33 21.40
N ARG A 270 -9.30 23.18 21.97
CA ARG A 270 -10.22 23.10 23.10
C ARG A 270 -9.56 23.74 24.33
N LEU A 271 -10.22 24.72 24.91
CA LEU A 271 -9.74 25.40 26.11
C LEU A 271 -10.13 24.53 27.32
N ARG A 272 -9.21 24.32 28.26
CA ARG A 272 -9.56 23.69 29.53
C ARG A 272 -10.44 24.69 30.29
N GLY A 273 -11.63 24.25 30.68
CA GLY A 273 -12.48 24.99 31.62
C GLY A 273 -11.85 25.05 33.00
#